data_AF-A0A090R7A1-F1
#
_entry.id   AF-A0A090R7A1-F1
#
_cell.length_a   1.000
_cell.length_b   1.000
_cell.length_c   1.000
_cell.angle_alpha   90.00
_cell.angle_beta   90.00
_cell.angle_gamma   90.00
#
_symmetry.space_group_name_H-M   'P 1'
#
loop_
_entity.id
_entity.type
_entity.pdbx_description
1 polymer ?
#
loop_
_entity_poly.entity_id
_entity_poly.type
_entity_poly.pdbx_seq_one_letter_code
_entity_poly.pdbx_strand_id
1 'polypeptide(L)'
;MATAALHESFQTQPQAASLMFLIHLTGDAHQPTHTVAKSVHRLWCSSDYGGNKYTLKVPQENLHHLWDDGLGLLEKKMQADKLAQSLQAKYPRTSLPELKSVPVGM
;
A
#
# COMPACT_ATOMS: atom_id res chain seq x y z
N MET A 1 -4.44 20.09 -8.84
CA MET A 1 -5.83 19.74 -8.46
C MET A 1 -5.89 18.79 -7.27
N ALA A 2 -5.17 17.66 -7.24
CA ALA A 2 -5.18 16.72 -6.11
C ALA A 2 -4.70 17.33 -4.76
N THR A 3 -3.65 18.15 -4.79
CA THR A 3 -3.09 18.79 -3.58
C THR A 3 -4.03 19.80 -2.92
N ALA A 4 -4.87 20.49 -3.68
CA ALA A 4 -5.84 21.45 -3.13
C ALA A 4 -6.98 20.73 -2.40
N ALA A 5 -7.52 19.65 -2.97
CA ALA A 5 -8.56 18.83 -2.35
C ALA A 5 -8.04 18.10 -1.10
N LEU A 6 -6.80 17.62 -1.12
CA LEU A 6 -6.14 17.05 0.05
C LEU A 6 -5.97 18.10 1.16
N HIS A 7 -5.45 19.29 0.83
CA HIS A 7 -5.30 20.39 1.78
C HIS A 7 -6.63 20.79 2.42
N GLU A 8 -7.70 20.92 1.62
CA GLU A 8 -9.04 21.19 2.11
C GLU A 8 -9.57 20.08 3.04
N SER A 9 -9.32 18.81 2.70
CA SER A 9 -9.72 17.67 3.54
C SER A 9 -9.04 17.72 4.90
N PHE A 10 -7.76 18.09 4.96
CA PHE A 10 -7.03 18.27 6.21
C PHE A 10 -7.52 19.47 7.03
N GLN A 11 -8.00 20.53 6.38
CA GLN A 11 -8.54 21.70 7.09
C GLN A 11 -9.95 21.45 7.64
N THR A 12 -10.80 20.75 6.88
CA THR A 12 -12.22 20.57 7.21
C THR A 12 -12.49 19.31 8.03
N GLN A 13 -11.74 18.24 7.80
CA GLN A 13 -11.92 16.93 8.44
C GLN A 13 -10.56 16.29 8.79
N PRO A 14 -9.75 16.92 9.67
CA PRO A 14 -8.38 16.52 9.92
C PRO A 14 -8.25 15.08 10.43
N GLN A 15 -9.17 14.58 11.25
CA GLN A 15 -9.13 13.21 11.76
C GLN A 15 -9.39 12.19 10.65
N ALA A 16 -10.40 12.41 9.80
CA ALA A 16 -10.71 11.52 8.69
C ALA A 16 -9.59 11.52 7.64
N ALA A 17 -9.04 12.69 7.31
CA ALA A 17 -7.89 12.82 6.43
C ALA A 17 -6.68 12.07 7.01
N SER A 18 -6.34 12.30 8.28
CA SER A 18 -5.23 11.62 8.95
C SER A 18 -5.41 10.10 8.96
N LEU A 19 -6.61 9.60 9.26
CA LEU A 19 -6.91 8.17 9.25
C LEU A 19 -6.75 7.56 7.86
N MET A 20 -7.24 8.23 6.82
CA MET A 20 -7.08 7.79 5.43
C MET A 20 -5.60 7.67 5.05
N PHE A 21 -4.77 8.65 5.42
CA PHE A 21 -3.33 8.58 5.19
C PHE A 21 -2.65 7.47 5.98
N LEU A 22 -3.00 7.29 7.26
CA LEU A 22 -2.44 6.22 8.07
C LEU A 22 -2.73 4.85 7.45
N ILE A 23 -3.97 4.62 6.99
CA ILE A 23 -4.34 3.37 6.31
C ILE A 23 -3.57 3.20 5.01
N HIS A 24 -3.50 4.25 4.17
CA HIS A 24 -2.82 4.21 2.87
C HIS A 24 -1.32 3.94 3.02
N LEU A 25 -0.63 4.74 3.83
CA LEU A 25 0.82 4.62 4.06
C LEU A 25 1.18 3.30 4.74
N THR A 26 0.31 2.76 5.61
CA THR A 26 0.51 1.42 6.18
C THR A 26 0.48 0.35 5.09
N GLY A 27 -0.41 0.48 4.09
CA GLY A 27 -0.44 -0.39 2.93
C GLY A 27 0.84 -0.28 2.10
N ASP A 28 1.23 0.94 1.71
CA ASP A 28 2.41 1.20 0.90
C ASP A 28 3.70 0.71 1.57
N ALA A 29 3.82 0.87 2.90
CA ALA A 29 4.97 0.37 3.65
C ALA A 29 5.14 -1.16 3.57
N HIS A 30 4.08 -1.91 3.30
CA HIS A 30 4.13 -3.36 3.09
C HIS A 30 4.36 -3.77 1.63
N GLN A 31 4.26 -2.83 0.68
CA GLN A 31 4.55 -3.07 -0.73
C GLN A 31 6.07 -2.94 -0.93
N PRO A 32 6.80 -4.03 -1.23
CA PRO A 32 8.26 -4.03 -1.22
C PRO A 32 8.90 -2.90 -2.05
N THR A 33 8.38 -2.61 -3.24
CA THR A 33 8.99 -1.62 -4.15
C THR A 33 8.76 -0.16 -3.74
N HIS A 34 7.96 0.11 -2.70
CA HIS A 34 7.90 1.42 -2.03
C HIS A 34 8.99 1.58 -0.96
N THR A 35 9.62 0.49 -0.51
CA THR A 35 10.63 0.52 0.57
C THR A 35 12.05 0.31 0.09
N VAL A 36 12.24 -0.29 -1.09
CA VAL A 36 13.55 -0.56 -1.67
C VAL A 36 13.68 0.02 -3.06
N ALA A 37 14.88 0.54 -3.35
CA ALA A 37 15.27 0.95 -4.68
C ALA A 37 16.67 0.45 -5.01
N LYS A 38 16.88 0.03 -6.26
CA LYS A 38 18.17 -0.46 -6.75
C LYS A 38 18.97 0.70 -7.33
N SER A 39 20.25 0.77 -6.96
CA SER A 39 21.20 1.63 -7.69
C SER A 39 21.43 1.07 -9.09
N VAL A 40 21.15 1.87 -10.12
CA VAL A 40 21.34 1.50 -11.53
C VAL A 40 22.69 1.94 -12.08
N HIS A 41 23.48 2.66 -11.30
CA HIS A 41 24.82 3.08 -11.69
C HIS A 41 25.82 2.95 -10.55
N ARG A 42 27.04 2.46 -10.86
CA ARG A 42 28.06 2.19 -9.84
C ARG A 42 28.63 3.46 -9.19
N LEU A 43 28.74 4.54 -9.96
CA LEU A 43 29.42 5.78 -9.56
C LEU A 43 28.48 6.99 -9.40
N TRP A 44 27.21 6.87 -9.78
CA TRP A 44 26.26 7.98 -9.73
C TRP A 44 25.08 7.58 -8.84
N CYS A 45 24.52 8.54 -8.08
CA CYS A 45 23.29 8.35 -7.33
C CYS A 45 22.09 8.27 -8.29
N SER A 46 21.99 7.17 -9.02
CA SER A 46 20.92 6.87 -9.96
C SER A 46 20.13 5.68 -9.45
N SER A 47 18.83 5.88 -9.27
CA SER A 47 17.90 4.89 -8.77
C SER A 47 17.05 4.30 -9.91
N ASP A 48 16.61 3.06 -9.73
CA ASP A 48 15.53 2.46 -10.52
C ASP A 48 14.13 2.99 -10.14
N TYR A 49 14.09 3.87 -9.13
CA TYR A 49 12.89 4.46 -8.53
C TYR A 49 11.93 3.38 -8.02
N GLY A 50 12.46 2.38 -7.32
CA GLY A 50 11.66 1.31 -6.75
C GLY A 50 11.07 0.42 -7.84
N GLY A 51 11.89 -0.01 -8.80
CA GLY A 51 11.45 -0.87 -9.89
C GLY A 51 10.70 -0.18 -11.06
N ASN A 52 10.43 1.12 -11.00
CA ASN A 52 9.78 1.85 -12.10
C ASN A 52 10.58 1.81 -13.41
N LYS A 53 11.92 1.72 -13.34
CA LYS A 53 12.78 1.56 -14.53
C LYS A 53 12.95 0.11 -14.99
N TYR A 54 12.43 -0.86 -14.26
CA TYR A 54 12.54 -2.27 -14.61
C TYR A 54 11.33 -2.69 -15.46
N THR A 55 11.49 -2.68 -16.78
CA THR A 55 10.38 -2.96 -17.72
C THR A 55 10.09 -4.45 -17.83
N LEU A 56 8.81 -4.77 -18.02
CA LEU A 56 8.26 -6.12 -18.12
C LEU A 56 7.39 -6.25 -19.38
N LYS A 57 7.23 -7.48 -19.87
CA LYS A 57 6.31 -7.79 -20.98
C LYS A 57 4.95 -8.25 -20.44
N VAL A 58 4.31 -7.42 -19.64
CA VAL A 58 2.98 -7.62 -19.03
C VAL A 58 2.18 -6.31 -19.11
N PRO A 59 0.84 -6.31 -18.93
CA PRO A 59 0.02 -5.09 -19.03
C PRO A 59 0.46 -3.93 -18.14
N GLN A 60 1.07 -4.21 -16.99
CA GLN A 60 1.58 -3.21 -16.05
C GLN A 60 2.90 -2.55 -16.49
N GLU A 61 3.55 -3.08 -17.53
CA GLU A 61 4.73 -2.54 -18.22
C GLU A 61 6.04 -2.45 -17.40
N ASN A 62 5.98 -2.34 -16.07
CA ASN A 62 7.15 -2.29 -15.19
C ASN A 62 6.93 -3.01 -13.85
N LEU A 63 8.02 -3.25 -13.13
CA LEU A 63 8.00 -4.01 -11.87
C LEU A 63 7.19 -3.30 -10.78
N HIS A 64 7.34 -1.98 -10.63
CA HIS A 64 6.64 -1.23 -9.59
C HIS A 64 5.13 -1.36 -9.75
N HIS A 65 4.63 -1.07 -10.96
CA HIS A 65 3.21 -1.15 -11.26
C HIS A 65 2.65 -2.57 -11.13
N LEU A 66 3.43 -3.59 -11.50
CA LEU A 66 3.02 -4.98 -11.30
C LEU A 66 2.82 -5.32 -9.80
N TRP A 67 3.67 -4.77 -8.92
CA TRP A 67 3.53 -4.94 -7.48
C TRP A 67 2.40 -4.08 -6.88
N ASP A 68 2.20 -2.86 -7.36
CA ASP A 68 1.07 -2.01 -6.94
C ASP A 68 -0.28 -2.68 -7.23
N ASP A 69 -0.38 -3.40 -8.35
CA ASP A 69 -1.57 -4.18 -8.69
C ASP A 69 -1.72 -5.47 -7.86
N GLY A 70 -0.80 -5.73 -6.92
CA GLY A 70 -0.75 -6.95 -6.13
C GLY A 70 -0.61 -8.18 -7.01
N LEU A 71 0.15 -8.08 -8.11
CA LEU A 71 0.29 -9.14 -9.13
C LEU A 71 -1.07 -9.53 -9.76
N GLY A 72 -2.00 -8.58 -9.87
CA GLY A 72 -3.36 -8.77 -10.39
C GLY A 72 -4.41 -9.10 -9.32
N LEU A 73 -4.02 -9.27 -8.06
CA LEU A 73 -4.96 -9.56 -6.95
C LEU A 73 -5.84 -8.36 -6.60
N LEU A 74 -5.37 -7.12 -6.84
CA LEU A 74 -6.02 -5.89 -6.37
C LEU A 74 -6.84 -5.15 -7.45
N GLU A 75 -6.84 -5.62 -8.70
CA GLU A 75 -7.43 -4.92 -9.86
C GLU A 75 -8.96 -4.69 -9.79
N LYS A 76 -9.69 -5.30 -8.83
CA LYS A 76 -11.15 -5.11 -8.72
C LYS A 76 -11.57 -4.75 -7.30
N LYS A 77 -12.28 -3.62 -7.17
CA LYS A 77 -12.82 -3.12 -5.89
C LYS A 77 -13.62 -4.17 -5.10
N MET A 78 -14.38 -5.03 -5.78
CA MET A 78 -15.14 -6.13 -5.17
C MET A 78 -14.27 -7.29 -4.62
N GLN A 79 -13.00 -7.39 -5.05
CA GLN A 79 -12.08 -8.40 -4.55
C GLN A 79 -11.51 -8.00 -3.19
N ALA A 80 -11.31 -6.70 -2.93
CA ALA A 80 -10.73 -6.22 -1.67
C ALA A 80 -11.56 -6.65 -0.45
N ASP A 81 -12.89 -6.48 -0.50
CA ASP A 81 -13.78 -6.88 0.60
C ASP A 81 -13.78 -8.39 0.84
N LYS A 82 -13.87 -9.18 -0.24
CA LYS A 82 -13.85 -10.65 -0.14
C LYS A 82 -12.51 -11.16 0.36
N LEU A 83 -11.41 -10.57 -0.12
CA LEU A 83 -10.06 -10.88 0.31
C LEU A 83 -9.90 -10.54 1.79
N ALA A 84 -10.35 -9.36 2.23
CA ALA A 84 -10.32 -8.95 3.63
C ALA A 84 -11.09 -9.93 4.52
N GLN A 85 -12.31 -10.31 4.14
CA GLN A 85 -13.10 -11.33 4.88
C GLN A 85 -12.37 -12.67 4.95
N SER A 86 -11.77 -13.12 3.84
CA SER A 86 -11.03 -14.38 3.81
C SER A 86 -9.77 -14.34 4.70
N LEU A 87 -9.06 -13.22 4.73
CA LEU A 87 -7.89 -13.01 5.58
C LEU A 87 -8.28 -12.94 7.05
N GLN A 88 -9.37 -12.26 7.39
CA GLN A 88 -9.90 -12.21 8.76
C GLN A 88 -10.35 -13.58 9.26
N ALA A 89 -10.96 -14.40 8.40
CA ALA A 89 -11.33 -15.77 8.74
C ALA A 89 -10.10 -16.67 8.93
N LYS A 90 -9.07 -16.49 8.09
CA LYS A 90 -7.81 -17.26 8.15
C LYS A 90 -6.92 -16.85 9.33
N TYR A 91 -6.91 -15.57 9.67
CA TYR A 91 -6.10 -14.98 10.74
C TYR A 91 -7.02 -14.25 11.73
N PRO A 92 -7.85 -15.00 12.48
CA PRO A 92 -8.76 -14.39 13.43
C PRO A 92 -7.97 -13.63 14.49
N ARG A 93 -8.53 -12.52 14.99
CA ARG A 93 -7.90 -11.71 16.03
C ARG A 93 -7.42 -12.54 17.23
N THR A 94 -8.21 -13.54 17.63
CA THR A 94 -7.90 -14.43 18.77
C THR A 94 -6.65 -15.28 18.54
N SER A 95 -6.23 -15.51 17.30
CA SER A 95 -5.00 -16.24 16.98
C SER A 95 -3.75 -15.35 16.94
N LEU A 96 -3.88 -14.02 17.04
CA LEU A 96 -2.76 -13.08 16.99
C LEU A 96 -2.31 -12.71 18.42
N PRO A 97 -1.14 -13.20 18.88
CA PRO A 97 -0.66 -12.96 20.25
C PRO A 97 -0.54 -11.48 20.60
N GLU A 98 -0.18 -10.65 19.61
CA GLU A 98 0.06 -9.21 19.74
C GLU A 98 -1.20 -8.44 20.08
N LEU A 99 -2.38 -9.01 19.81
CA LEU A 99 -3.68 -8.36 20.00
C LEU A 99 -4.37 -8.73 21.31
N LYS A 100 -3.75 -9.57 22.15
CA LYS A 100 -4.33 -10.00 23.44
C LYS A 100 -4.55 -8.86 24.44
N SER A 101 -3.69 -7.83 24.40
CA SER A 101 -3.75 -6.68 25.30
C SER A 101 -4.60 -5.53 24.77
N VAL A 102 -5.05 -5.60 23.51
CA VAL A 102 -5.79 -4.51 22.87
C VAL A 102 -7.30 -4.78 23.01
N PRO A 103 -8.08 -3.86 23.60
CA PRO A 103 -9.53 -4.02 23.70
C PRO A 103 -10.22 -4.17 22.34
N VAL A 104 -11.35 -4.89 22.31
CA VAL A 104 -12.23 -4.95 21.13
C VAL A 104 -13.22 -3.79 21.21
N GLY A 105 -13.14 -2.86 20.26
CA GLY A 105 -14.02 -1.70 20.19
C GLY A 105 -13.32 -0.42 20.62
N MET A 106 -12.80 0.30 19.63
CA MET A 106 -12.63 1.75 19.65
C MET A 106 -13.35 2.29 18.42
#